data_AF-A0A8T4PT00-F1
#
_entry.id   AF-A0A8T4PT00-F1
#
_cell.length_a   1.000
_cell.length_b   1.000
_cell.length_c   1.000
_cell.angle_alpha   90.00
_cell.angle_beta   90.00
_cell.angle_gamma   90.00
#
_symmetry.space_group_name_H-M   'P 1'
#
loop_
_entity.id
_entity.type
_entity.pdbx_description
1 polymer ?
#
loop_
_entity_poly.entity_id
_entity_poly.type
_entity_poly.pdbx_seq_one_letter_code
_entity_poly.pdbx_strand_id
1 'polypeptide(L)'
;MGNAVVTLRVMPKSPDIDLSAIEKKALAEVKEFNGGKDTKVDIQPIAFGLKAVNIIFVMDENQGNPDAIAETVAKIEGVNS
;
A
#
# COMPACT_ATOMS: atom_id res chain seq x y z
N MET A 1 -0.15 -2.33 -24.86
CA MET A 1 0.46 -2.40 -23.53
C MET A 1 -0.14 -1.27 -22.73
N GLY A 2 -1.17 -1.57 -21.96
CA GLY A 2 -1.75 -0.59 -21.05
C GLY A 2 -1.13 -0.79 -19.67
N ASN A 3 -0.86 0.33 -19.02
CA ASN A 3 -0.39 0.36 -17.65
C ASN A 3 -1.58 0.78 -16.79
N ALA A 4 -1.88 -0.01 -15.77
CA ALA A 4 -2.85 0.35 -14.75
C ALA A 4 -2.12 1.06 -13.60
N VAL A 5 -2.65 2.22 -13.19
CA VAL A 5 -2.22 2.89 -11.97
C VAL A 5 -3.15 2.47 -10.86
N VAL A 6 -2.62 1.81 -9.85
CA VAL A 6 -3.37 1.33 -8.69
C VAL A 6 -2.95 2.13 -7.47
N THR A 7 -3.94 2.60 -6.72
CA THR A 7 -3.71 3.30 -5.46
C THR A 7 -4.27 2.46 -4.32
N LEU A 8 -3.37 1.95 -3.50
CA LEU A 8 -3.70 1.19 -2.31
C LEU A 8 -3.73 2.13 -1.10
N ARG A 9 -4.88 2.25 -0.44
CA ARG A 9 -5.02 3.08 0.74
C ARG A 9 -5.01 2.21 1.98
N VAL A 10 -3.97 2.32 2.78
CA VAL A 10 -3.76 1.58 4.02
C VAL A 10 -4.11 2.45 5.21
N MET A 11 -5.09 2.03 5.99
CA MET A 11 -5.49 2.69 7.23
C MET A 11 -5.03 1.90 8.44
N PRO A 12 -4.21 2.48 9.34
CA PRO A 12 -3.83 1.82 10.59
C PRO A 12 -5.04 1.72 11.52
N LYS A 13 -5.04 0.72 12.41
CA LYS A 13 -6.08 0.56 13.44
C LYS A 13 -6.05 1.64 14.52
N SER A 14 -4.89 2.25 14.78
CA SER A 14 -4.69 3.27 15.82
C SER A 14 -3.55 4.21 15.43
N PRO A 15 -3.54 5.48 15.88
CA PRO A 15 -2.41 6.38 15.64
C PRO A 15 -1.12 5.94 16.35
N ASP A 16 -1.22 5.10 17.38
CA ASP A 16 -0.08 4.53 18.11
C ASP A 16 0.62 3.36 17.39
N ILE A 17 0.08 2.89 16.26
CA ILE A 17 0.69 1.80 15.50
C ILE A 17 1.87 2.32 14.68
N ASP A 18 2.91 1.51 14.57
CA ASP A 18 4.12 1.82 13.80
C ASP A 18 3.83 1.83 12.29
N LEU A 19 3.38 2.99 11.83
CA LEU A 19 3.12 3.28 10.42
C LEU A 19 4.36 3.13 9.55
N SER A 20 5.56 3.41 10.10
CA SER A 20 6.81 3.24 9.33
C SER A 20 7.09 1.77 9.03
N ALA A 21 6.79 0.87 9.99
CA ALA A 21 6.94 -0.56 9.79
C ALA A 21 5.94 -1.11 8.76
N ILE A 22 4.67 -0.66 8.84
CA ILE A 22 3.63 -1.03 7.88
C ILE A 22 3.99 -0.54 6.49
N GLU A 23 4.39 0.73 6.37
CA GLU A 23 4.80 1.33 5.10
C GLU A 23 5.92 0.52 4.44
N LYS A 24 6.98 0.21 5.18
CA LYS A 24 8.13 -0.53 4.63
C LYS A 24 7.73 -1.93 4.14
N LYS A 25 6.89 -2.64 4.91
CA LYS A 25 6.40 -3.97 4.52
C LYS A 25 5.53 -3.88 3.28
N ALA A 26 4.57 -2.97 3.27
CA ALA A 26 3.67 -2.81 2.14
C ALA A 26 4.41 -2.33 0.88
N LEU A 27 5.39 -1.43 1.01
CA LEU A 27 6.25 -1.00 -0.10
C LEU A 27 7.06 -2.18 -0.66
N ALA A 28 7.62 -3.03 0.19
CA ALA A 28 8.38 -4.20 -0.25
C ALA A 28 7.50 -5.16 -1.06
N GLU A 29 6.33 -5.51 -0.53
CA GLU A 29 5.33 -6.37 -1.19
C GLU A 29 4.89 -5.78 -2.54
N VAL A 30 4.58 -4.47 -2.60
CA VAL A 30 4.15 -3.82 -3.83
C VAL A 30 5.28 -3.79 -4.88
N LYS A 31 6.53 -3.57 -4.44
CA LYS A 31 7.69 -3.61 -5.33
C LYS A 31 7.95 -5.00 -5.88
N GLU A 32 7.80 -6.04 -5.06
CA GLU A 32 7.90 -7.42 -5.54
C GLU A 32 6.77 -7.74 -6.54
N PHE A 33 5.56 -7.29 -6.25
CA PHE A 33 4.40 -7.50 -7.12
C PHE A 33 4.52 -6.79 -8.47
N ASN A 34 4.95 -5.52 -8.49
CA ASN A 34 5.06 -4.74 -9.72
C ASN A 34 6.37 -4.99 -10.50
N GLY A 35 7.30 -5.77 -9.95
CA GLY A 35 8.60 -6.07 -10.57
C GLY A 35 9.61 -4.92 -10.46
N GLY A 36 9.53 -4.11 -9.40
CA GLY A 36 10.40 -2.96 -9.15
C GLY A 36 10.09 -1.71 -9.98
N LYS A 37 8.89 -1.65 -10.58
CA LYS A 37 8.37 -0.48 -11.30
C LYS A 37 8.06 0.68 -10.34
N ASP A 38 7.80 1.85 -10.92
CA ASP A 38 7.44 3.07 -10.19
C ASP A 38 6.38 2.81 -9.11
N THR A 39 6.83 3.02 -7.87
CA THR A 39 6.06 2.91 -6.64
C THR A 39 6.24 4.21 -5.87
N LYS A 40 5.13 4.84 -5.51
CA LYS A 40 5.10 6.06 -4.74
C LYS A 40 4.29 5.82 -3.48
N VAL A 41 4.83 6.27 -2.35
CA VAL A 41 4.12 6.26 -1.08
C VAL A 41 3.85 7.69 -0.68
N ASP A 42 2.63 7.93 -0.22
CA ASP A 42 2.16 9.22 0.28
C ASP A 42 1.48 9.00 1.64
N ILE A 43 2.02 9.61 2.68
CA ILE A 43 1.41 9.58 4.01
C ILE A 43 0.50 10.79 4.15
N GLN A 44 -0.80 10.56 4.18
CA GLN A 44 -1.78 11.60 4.42
C GLN A 44 -2.20 11.64 5.89
N PRO A 45 -1.98 12.77 6.61
CA PRO A 45 -2.53 12.94 7.94
C PRO A 45 -4.07 12.96 7.88
N ILE A 46 -4.69 12.22 8.79
CA ILE A 46 -6.13 12.15 9.03
C ILE A 46 -6.43 12.88 10.36
N ALA A 47 -7.71 12.99 10.70
CA ALA A 47 -8.15 13.52 11.99
C ALA A 47 -7.62 12.68 13.18
N PHE A 48 -7.50 13.33 14.35
CA PHE A 48 -7.09 12.68 15.62
C PHE A 48 -5.70 12.05 15.61
N GLY A 49 -4.75 12.61 14.85
CA GLY A 49 -3.35 12.13 14.83
C GLY A 49 -3.15 10.81 14.05
N LEU A 50 -4.22 10.24 13.50
CA LEU A 50 -4.13 9.13 12.55
C LEU A 50 -3.45 9.60 11.27
N LYS A 51 -2.75 8.69 10.61
CA LYS A 51 -2.20 8.91 9.26
C LYS A 51 -2.59 7.74 8.40
N ALA A 52 -3.06 8.00 7.19
CA ALA A 52 -3.28 7.00 6.17
C ALA A 52 -2.03 6.92 5.28
N VAL A 53 -1.72 5.72 4.79
CA VAL A 53 -0.62 5.50 3.86
C VAL A 53 -1.22 5.13 2.51
N ASN A 54 -1.01 5.98 1.51
CA ASN A 54 -1.43 5.74 0.15
C ASN A 54 -0.22 5.23 -0.66
N ILE A 55 -0.32 4.00 -1.16
CA ILE A 55 0.72 3.38 -1.98
C ILE A 55 0.23 3.34 -3.41
N ILE A 56 0.80 4.18 -4.25
CA ILE A 56 0.48 4.33 -5.66
C ILE A 56 1.53 3.56 -6.46
N PHE A 57 1.12 2.63 -7.29
CA PHE A 57 2.05 1.88 -8.12
C PHE A 57 1.50 1.64 -9.51
N VAL A 58 2.43 1.47 -10.45
CA VAL A 58 2.10 1.15 -11.84
C VAL A 58 2.31 -0.33 -12.07
N MET A 59 1.29 -1.02 -12.57
CA MET A 59 1.37 -2.42 -12.96
C MET A 59 0.93 -2.60 -14.42
N ASP A 60 1.44 -3.65 -15.08
CA ASP A 60 0.93 -4.04 -16.38
C ASP A 60 -0.45 -4.66 -16.20
N GLU A 61 -1.41 -4.32 -17.06
CA GLU A 61 -2.76 -4.93 -17.02
C GLU A 61 -2.71 -6.46 -17.15
N ASN A 62 -1.65 -7.01 -17.74
CA ASN A 62 -1.43 -8.45 -17.85
C ASN A 62 -0.76 -9.09 -16.61
N GLN A 63 -0.21 -8.28 -15.68
CA GLN A 63 0.61 -8.79 -14.57
C GLN A 63 -0.19 -9.38 -13.41
N GLY A 64 -1.50 -9.14 -13.31
CA GLY A 64 -2.36 -9.80 -12.33
C GLY A 64 -3.41 -8.91 -11.66
N ASN A 65 -4.03 -9.44 -10.61
CA ASN A 65 -5.10 -8.76 -9.88
C ASN A 65 -4.52 -7.87 -8.74
N PRO A 66 -4.75 -6.55 -8.74
CA PRO A 66 -4.38 -5.67 -7.63
C PRO A 66 -5.04 -6.02 -6.28
N ASP A 67 -6.12 -6.80 -6.26
CA ASP A 67 -6.70 -7.29 -5.00
C ASP A 67 -5.73 -8.19 -4.22
N ALA A 68 -4.88 -8.96 -4.91
CA ALA A 68 -3.97 -9.88 -4.22
C ALA A 68 -2.97 -9.14 -3.33
N ILE A 69 -2.41 -8.03 -3.83
CA ILE A 69 -1.50 -7.19 -3.05
C ILE A 69 -2.25 -6.42 -1.96
N ALA A 70 -3.50 -6.00 -2.23
CA ALA A 70 -4.37 -5.39 -1.22
C ALA A 70 -4.62 -6.33 -0.03
N GLU A 71 -4.96 -7.59 -0.29
CA GLU A 71 -5.16 -8.59 0.76
C GLU A 71 -3.89 -8.88 1.56
N THR A 72 -2.72 -8.95 0.92
CA THR A 72 -1.48 -9.16 1.65
C THR A 72 -1.15 -8.00 2.56
N VAL A 73 -1.35 -6.76 2.07
CA VAL A 73 -1.16 -5.56 2.89
C VAL A 73 -2.19 -5.47 4.02
N ALA A 74 -3.44 -5.87 3.78
CA ALA A 74 -4.49 -5.93 4.80
C ALA A 74 -4.21 -6.97 5.89
N LYS A 75 -3.44 -8.03 5.59
CA LYS A 75 -2.97 -9.02 6.57
C LYS A 75 -1.81 -8.52 7.44
N ILE A 76 -1.20 -7.37 7.12
CA ILE A 76 -0.14 -6.79 7.95
C ILE A 76 -0.73 -6.39 9.31
N GLU A 77 -0.08 -6.86 10.37
CA GLU A 77 -0.48 -6.59 11.74
C GLU A 77 -0.52 -5.07 12.01
N GLY A 78 -1.70 -4.56 12.37
CA GLY A 78 -1.94 -3.13 12.61
C GLY A 78 -2.64 -2.38 11.48
N VAL A 79 -2.85 -3.02 10.32
CA VAL A 79 -3.71 -2.50 9.25
C VAL A 79 -5.17 -2.85 9.52
N ASN A 80 -6.08 -1.91 9.23
CA ASN A 80 -7.53 -2.08 9.35
C ASN A 80 -8.17 -2.42 7.98
N SER A 81 -7.77 -1.69 6.94
CA SER A 81 -8.13 -1.90 5.52
C SER A 81 -7.13 -1.18 4.63
#